data_AF-A0A6P5T9X8-F1
#
_entry.id   AF-A0A6P5T9X8-F1
#
_cell.length_a   1.000
_cell.length_b   1.000
_cell.length_c   1.000
_cell.angle_alpha   90.00
_cell.angle_beta   90.00
_cell.angle_gamma   90.00
#
_symmetry.space_group_name_H-M   'P 1'
#
loop_
_entity.id
_entity.type
_entity.pdbx_description
1 polymer ?
#
loop_
_entity_poly.entity_id
_entity_poly.type
_entity_poly.pdbx_seq_one_letter_code
_entity_poly.pdbx_strand_id
1 'polypeptide(L)'
;MKNNKTNKNSSSSSSSSYYYSYSLSFSFSSTSSGSLSPTFTLLGRSHIFLSYHHPLQHIRFPVMELKEAYDIEHMRSTQSIDHELWPLDEIDPKKAKFPCCLVWTPLPIVSWLAPFIGHVGICREDGAILDFSGSNFVNADDFAFGAVARYLQLDRTQCCFATNLGGHTCKSGYKHAEFGTAITWDDALRSSSRYFEHKTYNLFTCNCHSFVANCLNRIFYGGSMSWNMINVAGLVLLKGQWVDAMSVVRSFLPFLLVLSLGVFMVGWPFLVALLSFSLLLLVWFLLGNYCFKTLLEC
;
A
#
# COMPACT_ATOMS: atom_id res chain seq x y z
N MET A 1 1.25 -8.00 70.25
CA MET A 1 0.71 -6.83 71.02
C MET A 1 0.08 -5.86 70.03
N LYS A 2 -1.18 -5.45 70.25
CA LYS A 2 -1.95 -4.30 69.67
C LYS A 2 -1.80 -4.02 68.14
N ASN A 3 -2.86 -4.16 67.33
CA ASN A 3 -3.94 -3.16 67.09
C ASN A 3 -3.38 -1.79 66.62
N ASN A 4 -3.88 -1.06 65.62
CA ASN A 4 -5.11 -1.07 64.79
C ASN A 4 -4.84 -0.19 63.52
N LYS A 5 -5.67 -0.06 62.46
CA LYS A 5 -7.06 -0.47 62.19
C LYS A 5 -7.29 -0.66 60.66
N THR A 6 -8.52 -1.03 60.31
CA THR A 6 -9.17 -1.08 58.98
C THR A 6 -9.23 0.23 58.17
N ASN A 7 -9.20 0.14 56.83
CA ASN A 7 -10.41 0.50 56.06
C ASN A 7 -10.56 -0.32 54.76
N LYS A 8 -11.78 -0.77 54.46
CA LYS A 8 -12.12 -1.46 53.22
C LYS A 8 -12.64 -0.44 52.21
N ASN A 9 -12.35 -0.64 50.92
CA ASN A 9 -13.31 -0.30 49.86
C ASN A 9 -13.10 -1.24 48.68
N SER A 10 -14.03 -2.17 48.52
CA SER A 10 -14.08 -3.15 47.44
C SER A 10 -15.12 -2.71 46.41
N SER A 11 -14.68 -2.23 45.25
CA SER A 11 -15.55 -2.00 44.10
C SER A 11 -15.38 -3.13 43.09
N SER A 12 -16.16 -4.20 43.27
CA SER A 12 -16.26 -5.29 42.29
C SER A 12 -17.01 -4.80 41.05
N SER A 13 -16.30 -4.58 39.95
CA SER A 13 -16.89 -4.28 38.65
C SER A 13 -17.51 -5.54 38.04
N SER A 14 -18.80 -5.76 38.31
CA SER A 14 -19.56 -6.85 37.69
C SER A 14 -19.80 -6.59 36.20
N SER A 15 -19.02 -7.24 35.35
CA SER A 15 -19.22 -7.23 33.90
C SER A 15 -20.47 -8.04 33.51
N SER A 16 -21.62 -7.39 33.38
CA SER A 16 -22.83 -8.00 32.81
C SER A 16 -22.70 -8.11 31.29
N SER A 17 -22.29 -9.28 30.80
CA SER A 17 -22.40 -9.63 29.38
C SER A 17 -23.88 -9.85 29.00
N TYR A 18 -24.45 -8.90 28.26
CA TYR A 18 -25.80 -9.04 27.71
C TYR A 18 -25.80 -9.99 26.50
N TYR A 19 -26.07 -11.28 26.76
CA TYR A 19 -26.35 -12.26 25.70
C TYR A 19 -27.80 -12.14 25.23
N TYR A 20 -28.01 -11.67 24.00
CA TYR A 20 -29.29 -11.82 23.31
C TYR A 20 -29.46 -13.27 22.83
N SER A 21 -30.02 -14.12 23.69
CA SER A 21 -30.37 -15.51 23.35
C SER A 21 -31.72 -15.58 22.63
N TYR A 22 -31.70 -15.54 21.30
CA TYR A 22 -32.86 -15.90 20.47
C TYR A 22 -32.95 -17.43 20.34
N SER A 23 -33.95 -18.05 20.98
CA SER A 23 -34.24 -19.47 20.80
C SER A 23 -35.11 -19.69 19.56
N LEU A 24 -34.54 -20.16 18.45
CA LEU A 24 -35.31 -20.72 17.34
C LEU A 24 -35.70 -22.17 17.65
N SER A 25 -36.99 -22.41 17.83
CA SER A 25 -37.56 -23.77 17.92
C SER A 25 -37.97 -24.26 16.54
N PHE A 26 -37.32 -25.30 16.02
CA PHE A 26 -37.73 -25.98 14.80
C PHE A 26 -38.69 -27.13 15.11
N SER A 27 -39.87 -27.11 14.50
CA SER A 27 -40.83 -28.22 14.53
C SER A 27 -41.17 -28.62 13.09
N PHE A 28 -40.80 -29.84 12.71
CA PHE A 28 -41.29 -30.48 11.48
C PHE A 28 -42.50 -31.35 11.81
N SER A 29 -43.59 -31.17 11.06
CA SER A 29 -44.73 -32.09 11.08
C SER A 29 -45.01 -32.57 9.66
N SER A 30 -45.04 -33.88 9.47
CA SER A 30 -45.33 -34.52 8.20
C SER A 30 -46.83 -34.55 7.93
N THR A 31 -47.26 -33.96 6.81
CA THR A 31 -48.58 -34.21 6.22
C THR A 31 -48.41 -35.09 4.98
N SER A 32 -49.46 -35.85 4.62
CA SER A 32 -49.40 -36.95 3.64
C SER A 32 -49.36 -36.49 2.17
N SER A 33 -48.69 -35.37 1.86
CA SER A 33 -48.65 -34.78 0.53
C SER A 33 -47.38 -33.94 0.25
N GLY A 34 -46.20 -34.51 0.52
CA GLY A 34 -45.01 -34.31 -0.33
C GLY A 34 -44.43 -32.89 -0.54
N SER A 35 -44.70 -31.90 0.31
CA SER A 35 -44.04 -30.58 0.24
C SER A 35 -43.68 -30.02 1.62
N LEU A 36 -42.53 -29.34 1.70
CA LEU A 36 -41.99 -28.75 2.93
C LEU A 36 -41.96 -27.23 2.80
N SER A 37 -42.70 -26.53 3.67
CA SER A 37 -42.72 -25.07 3.78
C SER A 37 -42.59 -24.66 5.25
N PRO A 38 -41.55 -23.89 5.64
CA PRO A 38 -41.38 -23.46 7.03
C PRO A 38 -42.25 -22.26 7.38
N THR A 39 -42.98 -22.35 8.50
CA THR A 39 -43.80 -21.26 9.06
C THR A 39 -43.15 -20.72 10.33
N PHE A 40 -42.99 -19.39 10.43
CA PHE A 40 -42.43 -18.73 11.60
C PHE A 40 -43.52 -18.17 12.52
N THR A 41 -43.35 -18.28 13.83
CA THR A 41 -44.23 -17.65 14.83
C THR A 41 -43.40 -17.21 16.03
N LEU A 42 -43.57 -15.95 16.45
CA LEU A 42 -42.74 -15.32 17.48
C LEU A 42 -43.64 -14.92 18.66
N LEU A 43 -43.53 -15.64 19.78
CA LEU A 43 -44.36 -15.40 20.97
C LEU A 43 -43.79 -14.25 21.82
N GLY A 44 -44.51 -13.13 21.89
CA GLY A 44 -44.26 -12.06 22.86
C GLY A 44 -45.08 -12.26 24.14
N ARG A 45 -44.44 -12.13 25.32
CA ARG A 45 -45.10 -12.22 26.63
C ARG A 45 -45.20 -10.83 27.26
N SER A 46 -46.42 -10.40 27.60
CA SER A 46 -46.74 -9.05 28.08
C SER A 46 -47.20 -9.04 29.53
N HIS A 47 -46.63 -8.17 30.38
CA HIS A 47 -47.17 -7.88 31.72
C HIS A 47 -46.90 -6.43 32.18
N ILE A 48 -48.00 -5.69 32.36
CA ILE A 48 -48.36 -4.78 33.46
C ILE A 48 -47.27 -3.82 34.01
N PHE A 49 -47.49 -2.52 33.80
CA PHE A 49 -46.83 -1.44 34.54
C PHE A 49 -47.43 -1.26 35.94
N LEU A 50 -46.58 -1.20 36.96
CA LEU A 50 -46.89 -0.61 38.28
C LEU A 50 -45.86 0.50 38.55
N SER A 51 -46.34 1.72 38.71
CA SER A 51 -45.46 2.88 38.94
C SER A 51 -45.02 2.96 40.40
N TYR A 52 -43.72 2.92 40.64
CA TYR A 52 -43.10 3.20 41.94
C TYR A 52 -42.15 4.40 41.77
N HIS A 53 -42.49 5.52 42.40
CA HIS A 53 -41.63 6.70 42.41
C HIS A 53 -40.57 6.56 43.51
N HIS A 54 -39.30 6.51 43.13
CA HIS A 54 -38.17 6.74 44.02
C HIS A 54 -37.24 7.77 43.36
N PRO A 55 -36.84 8.85 44.05
CA PRO A 55 -36.05 9.91 43.42
C PRO A 55 -34.59 9.48 43.23
N LEU A 56 -34.15 9.35 41.98
CA LEU A 56 -32.73 9.27 41.64
C LEU A 56 -32.14 10.68 41.63
N GLN A 57 -31.07 10.89 42.38
CA GLN A 57 -30.25 12.10 42.25
C GLN A 57 -29.58 12.12 40.88
N HIS A 58 -29.94 13.09 40.04
CA HIS A 58 -29.26 13.33 38.77
C HIS A 58 -27.84 13.87 39.02
N ILE A 59 -26.84 12.99 39.05
CA ILE A 59 -25.46 13.38 38.77
C ILE A 59 -25.37 13.65 37.27
N ARG A 60 -25.65 14.90 36.90
CA ARG A 60 -25.56 15.38 35.53
C ARG A 60 -24.10 15.70 35.21
N PHE A 61 -23.32 14.69 34.82
CA PHE A 61 -22.04 14.93 34.18
C PHE A 61 -22.27 15.82 32.94
N PRO A 62 -21.58 16.97 32.80
CA PRO A 62 -21.73 17.82 31.64
C PRO A 62 -21.32 17.06 30.38
N VAL A 63 -22.24 16.95 29.42
CA VAL A 63 -21.95 16.36 28.09
C VAL A 63 -20.83 17.14 27.39
N MET A 64 -20.64 18.42 27.73
CA MET A 64 -19.53 19.26 27.28
C MET A 64 -18.19 18.75 27.79
N GLU A 65 -18.02 18.51 29.10
CA GLU A 65 -16.78 17.95 29.68
C GLU A 65 -16.49 16.53 29.16
N LEU A 66 -17.53 15.70 28.97
CA LEU A 66 -17.36 14.33 28.47
C LEU A 66 -16.96 14.34 26.97
N LYS A 67 -17.52 15.27 26.20
CA LYS A 67 -17.10 15.51 24.82
C LYS A 67 -15.69 16.10 24.76
N GLU A 68 -15.35 17.07 25.58
CA GLU A 68 -14.00 17.64 25.66
C GLU A 68 -12.97 16.59 26.10
N ALA A 69 -13.29 15.74 27.08
CA ALA A 69 -12.41 14.63 27.47
C ALA A 69 -12.24 13.61 26.34
N TYR A 70 -13.31 13.26 25.62
CA TYR A 70 -13.23 12.38 24.45
C TYR A 70 -12.45 13.02 23.29
N ASP A 71 -12.70 14.30 23.00
CA ASP A 71 -12.01 15.05 21.94
C ASP A 71 -10.54 15.28 22.32
N ILE A 72 -10.20 15.46 23.60
CA ILE A 72 -8.82 15.53 24.12
C ILE A 72 -8.15 14.16 24.08
N GLU A 73 -8.81 13.07 24.47
CA GLU A 73 -8.23 11.73 24.34
C GLU A 73 -8.09 11.31 22.88
N HIS A 74 -9.01 11.72 22.00
CA HIS A 74 -8.92 11.50 20.57
C HIS A 74 -7.78 12.34 19.97
N MET A 75 -7.69 13.65 20.23
CA MET A 75 -6.57 14.47 19.77
C MET A 75 -5.23 14.03 20.36
N ARG A 76 -5.18 13.58 21.63
CA ARG A 76 -3.98 13.01 22.25
C ARG A 76 -3.61 11.67 21.62
N SER A 77 -4.59 10.83 21.27
CA SER A 77 -4.38 9.57 20.53
C SER A 77 -3.94 9.81 19.08
N THR A 78 -4.44 10.87 18.44
CA THR A 78 -4.03 11.28 17.09
C THR A 78 -2.66 11.98 17.08
N GLN A 79 -2.27 12.69 18.14
CA GLN A 79 -0.92 13.21 18.33
C GLN A 79 0.08 12.15 18.82
N SER A 80 -0.34 11.16 19.61
CA SER A 80 0.54 10.07 20.08
C SER A 80 0.74 8.96 19.06
N ILE A 81 0.22 9.12 17.84
CA ILE A 81 0.60 8.36 16.65
C ILE A 81 1.12 9.35 15.59
N ASP A 82 1.94 10.31 16.02
CA ASP A 82 3.14 10.58 15.23
C ASP A 82 3.87 9.24 15.10
N HIS A 83 3.81 8.62 13.92
CA HIS A 83 4.65 7.49 13.60
C HIS A 83 6.10 8.00 13.61
N GLU A 84 6.78 7.89 14.75
CA GLU A 84 8.22 8.11 14.85
C GLU A 84 8.90 7.19 13.83
N LEU A 85 9.28 7.79 12.70
CA LEU A 85 9.91 7.12 11.59
C LEU A 85 11.26 6.61 12.07
N TRP A 86 11.31 5.35 12.50
CA TRP A 86 12.51 4.74 13.07
C TRP A 86 13.69 4.93 12.10
N PRO A 87 14.92 5.18 12.59
CA PRO A 87 16.08 5.33 11.71
C PRO A 87 16.19 4.16 10.74
N LEU A 88 16.40 4.46 9.46
CA LEU A 88 16.68 3.41 8.46
C LEU A 88 18.13 2.97 8.61
N ASP A 89 18.38 1.68 8.35
CA ASP A 89 19.75 1.17 8.19
C ASP A 89 20.47 1.86 7.02
N GLU A 90 21.80 1.87 7.07
CA GLU A 90 22.62 2.35 5.95
C GLU A 90 22.41 1.49 4.70
N ILE A 91 22.42 2.13 3.53
CA ILE A 91 22.33 1.44 2.23
C ILE A 91 23.61 0.64 2.02
N ASP A 92 23.47 -0.68 1.86
CA ASP A 92 24.58 -1.60 1.57
C ASP A 92 24.34 -2.31 0.23
N PRO A 93 24.87 -1.75 -0.89
CA PRO A 93 24.70 -2.34 -2.20
C PRO A 93 25.37 -3.72 -2.34
N LYS A 94 26.36 -4.06 -1.50
CA LYS A 94 27.04 -5.37 -1.54
C LYS A 94 26.17 -6.48 -0.97
N LYS A 95 25.27 -6.14 -0.04
CA LYS A 95 24.23 -7.03 0.49
C LYS A 95 22.87 -6.87 -0.23
N ALA A 96 22.82 -6.06 -1.29
CA ALA A 96 21.60 -5.66 -1.98
C ALA A 96 20.50 -5.08 -1.05
N LYS A 97 20.89 -4.36 0.01
CA LYS A 97 19.97 -3.73 0.96
C LYS A 97 19.86 -2.23 0.71
N PHE A 98 18.64 -1.79 0.38
CA PHE A 98 18.35 -0.41 -0.02
C PHE A 98 17.10 0.15 0.72
N PRO A 99 17.16 0.43 2.03
CA PRO A 99 15.99 0.85 2.83
C PRO A 99 15.19 2.01 2.22
N CYS A 100 13.89 1.78 1.98
CA CYS A 100 12.95 2.71 1.36
C CYS A 100 13.40 3.29 0.00
N CYS A 101 14.21 2.56 -0.77
CA CYS A 101 14.64 3.01 -2.10
C CYS A 101 13.69 2.57 -3.22
N LEU A 102 13.65 3.38 -4.29
CA LEU A 102 13.45 2.83 -5.63
C LEU A 102 14.78 2.29 -6.14
N VAL A 103 14.76 1.13 -6.80
CA VAL A 103 15.93 0.50 -7.41
C VAL A 103 15.68 0.20 -8.88
N TRP A 104 16.74 0.16 -9.69
CA TRP A 104 16.62 0.00 -11.14
C TRP A 104 17.79 -0.78 -11.72
N THR A 105 17.50 -1.61 -12.72
CA THR A 105 18.49 -2.35 -13.51
C THR A 105 18.11 -2.35 -15.00
N PRO A 106 19.07 -2.24 -15.93
CA PRO A 106 18.79 -2.28 -17.37
C PRO A 106 18.15 -3.61 -17.78
N LEU A 107 17.04 -3.56 -18.52
CA LEU A 107 16.33 -4.77 -18.93
C LEU A 107 17.10 -5.49 -20.06
N PRO A 108 17.47 -6.78 -19.94
CA PRO A 108 18.25 -7.50 -20.95
C PRO A 108 17.63 -7.41 -22.35
N ILE A 109 18.49 -7.31 -23.37
CA ILE A 109 18.14 -7.14 -24.81
C ILE A 109 17.48 -5.78 -25.11
N VAL A 110 16.44 -5.39 -24.38
CA VAL A 110 15.71 -4.13 -24.61
C VAL A 110 16.59 -2.91 -24.35
N SER A 111 17.37 -2.92 -23.26
CA SER A 111 18.36 -1.87 -22.94
C SER A 111 19.49 -1.77 -23.97
N TRP A 112 19.74 -2.81 -24.78
CA TRP A 112 20.76 -2.78 -25.83
C TRP A 112 20.32 -1.97 -27.05
N LEU A 113 19.01 -1.68 -27.16
CA LEU A 113 18.44 -0.79 -28.17
C LEU A 113 18.08 0.58 -27.57
N ALA A 114 17.58 0.60 -26.34
CA ALA A 114 17.17 1.82 -25.63
C ALA A 114 17.66 1.79 -24.16
N PRO A 115 18.86 2.33 -23.85
CA PRO A 115 19.59 2.06 -22.60
C PRO A 115 18.98 2.73 -21.35
N PHE A 116 17.95 3.55 -21.54
CA PHE A 116 17.12 4.13 -20.47
C PHE A 116 15.93 3.22 -20.07
N ILE A 117 15.62 2.18 -20.86
CA ILE A 117 14.57 1.22 -20.51
C ILE A 117 15.15 0.17 -19.55
N GLY A 118 14.49 -0.01 -18.41
CA GLY A 118 14.91 -0.96 -17.39
C GLY A 118 13.79 -1.34 -16.43
N HIS A 119 14.08 -2.37 -15.65
CA HIS A 119 13.23 -2.88 -14.58
C HIS A 119 13.36 -2.01 -13.34
N VAL A 120 12.28 -1.86 -12.58
CA VAL A 120 12.24 -1.05 -11.36
C VAL A 120 11.67 -1.87 -10.19
N GLY A 121 12.22 -1.66 -9.00
CA GLY A 121 11.69 -2.19 -7.75
C GLY A 121 11.49 -1.08 -6.72
N ILE A 122 10.70 -1.37 -5.69
CA ILE A 122 10.55 -0.53 -4.50
C ILE A 122 10.91 -1.35 -3.27
N CYS A 123 11.67 -0.76 -2.35
CA CYS A 123 12.25 -1.49 -1.23
C CYS A 123 11.49 -1.22 0.07
N ARG A 124 11.40 -2.24 0.92
CA ARG A 124 10.91 -2.17 2.29
C ARG A 124 11.81 -1.33 3.21
N GLU A 125 11.35 -1.11 4.44
CA GLU A 125 12.12 -0.46 5.51
C GLU A 125 13.34 -1.30 5.95
N ASP A 126 13.30 -2.63 5.81
CA ASP A 126 14.45 -3.55 5.99
C ASP A 126 15.38 -3.63 4.76
N GLY A 127 15.17 -2.76 3.76
CA GLY A 127 15.93 -2.70 2.53
C GLY A 127 15.75 -3.87 1.57
N ALA A 128 14.82 -4.79 1.83
CA ALA A 128 14.44 -5.83 0.88
C ALA A 128 13.78 -5.24 -0.35
N ILE A 129 14.18 -5.70 -1.53
CA ILE A 129 13.63 -5.25 -2.82
C ILE A 129 12.33 -6.00 -3.10
N LEU A 130 11.27 -5.28 -3.49
CA LEU A 130 10.05 -5.84 -4.05
C LEU A 130 9.91 -5.43 -5.51
N ASP A 131 9.59 -6.38 -6.39
CA ASP A 131 9.38 -6.10 -7.82
C ASP A 131 8.33 -6.99 -8.47
N PHE A 132 7.57 -6.42 -9.40
CA PHE A 132 6.60 -7.16 -10.21
C PHE A 132 7.23 -7.50 -11.56
N SER A 133 7.70 -8.74 -11.71
CA SER A 133 8.46 -9.24 -12.86
C SER A 133 7.80 -10.43 -13.60
N GLY A 134 6.66 -10.93 -13.09
CA GLY A 134 5.90 -12.01 -13.71
C GLY A 134 4.42 -11.98 -13.31
N SER A 135 3.56 -12.65 -14.08
CA SER A 135 2.11 -12.68 -13.81
C SER A 135 1.78 -13.33 -12.47
N ASN A 136 0.86 -12.72 -11.72
CA ASN A 136 0.34 -13.21 -10.44
C ASN A 136 1.41 -13.38 -9.33
N PHE A 137 2.55 -12.71 -9.43
CA PHE A 137 3.63 -12.82 -8.45
C PHE A 137 4.44 -11.52 -8.32
N VAL A 138 4.63 -11.06 -7.09
CA VAL A 138 5.58 -9.99 -6.74
C VAL A 138 6.76 -10.66 -6.05
N ASN A 139 7.96 -10.49 -6.60
CA ASN A 139 9.17 -11.07 -6.01
C ASN A 139 9.62 -10.24 -4.80
N ALA A 140 10.32 -10.89 -3.86
CA ALA A 140 10.82 -10.28 -2.65
C ALA A 140 12.24 -10.77 -2.35
N ASP A 141 13.16 -9.83 -2.08
CA ASP A 141 14.60 -10.05 -1.83
C ASP A 141 15.40 -10.67 -3.01
N ASP A 142 14.78 -10.99 -4.15
CA ASP A 142 15.43 -11.48 -5.39
C ASP A 142 15.12 -10.55 -6.58
N PHE A 143 15.89 -9.48 -6.75
CA PHE A 143 15.57 -8.47 -7.77
C PHE A 143 15.77 -8.99 -9.19
N ALA A 144 14.68 -9.05 -9.95
CA ALA A 144 14.70 -9.65 -11.27
C ALA A 144 15.61 -8.90 -12.27
N PHE A 145 16.10 -9.66 -13.26
CA PHE A 145 16.95 -9.21 -14.37
C PHE A 145 18.39 -8.78 -14.02
N GLY A 146 18.75 -8.70 -12.74
CA GLY A 146 20.14 -8.61 -12.28
C GLY A 146 20.35 -7.63 -11.13
N ALA A 147 21.62 -7.43 -10.77
CA ALA A 147 22.00 -6.50 -9.71
C ALA A 147 21.47 -5.07 -9.97
N VAL A 148 21.15 -4.37 -8.88
CA VAL A 148 20.75 -2.96 -8.90
C VAL A 148 21.87 -2.12 -9.52
N ALA A 149 21.55 -1.36 -10.56
CA ALA A 149 22.48 -0.46 -11.21
C ALA A 149 22.32 0.99 -10.70
N ARG A 150 21.08 1.40 -10.40
CA ARG A 150 20.75 2.72 -9.83
C ARG A 150 19.74 2.61 -8.69
N TYR A 151 19.83 3.52 -7.74
CA TYR A 151 18.87 3.61 -6.63
C TYR A 151 18.54 5.06 -6.26
N LEU A 152 17.40 5.26 -5.61
CA LEU A 152 16.96 6.54 -5.05
C LEU A 152 16.25 6.27 -3.72
N GLN A 153 16.85 6.67 -2.59
CA GLN A 153 16.16 6.62 -1.31
C GLN A 153 15.02 7.64 -1.29
N LEU A 154 13.82 7.17 -0.93
CA LEU A 154 12.64 7.99 -0.82
C LEU A 154 12.47 8.46 0.63
N ASP A 155 12.02 9.70 0.76
CA ASP A 155 11.88 10.38 2.03
C ASP A 155 10.50 10.08 2.63
N ARG A 156 10.46 9.22 3.65
CA ARG A 156 9.22 8.80 4.31
C ARG A 156 8.43 9.97 4.91
N THR A 157 9.03 11.13 5.19
CA THR A 157 8.29 12.32 5.66
C THR A 157 7.36 12.91 4.59
N GLN A 158 7.56 12.55 3.32
CA GLN A 158 6.69 12.93 2.19
C GLN A 158 5.53 11.95 1.95
N CYS A 159 5.35 10.98 2.85
CA CYS A 159 4.23 10.03 2.83
C CYS A 159 3.08 10.51 3.72
N CYS A 160 1.86 10.09 3.40
CA CYS A 160 0.71 10.15 4.30
C CYS A 160 0.40 8.72 4.77
N PHE A 161 0.50 8.49 6.08
CA PHE A 161 0.04 7.27 6.73
C PHE A 161 -1.23 7.56 7.51
N ALA A 162 -2.17 6.62 7.53
CA ALA A 162 -3.48 6.81 8.14
C ALA A 162 -3.97 5.51 8.78
N THR A 163 -4.30 5.57 10.08
CA THR A 163 -4.80 4.41 10.84
C THR A 163 -6.26 4.08 10.56
N ASN A 164 -7.00 5.01 9.97
CA ASN A 164 -8.42 4.89 9.63
C ASN A 164 -8.81 5.94 8.57
N LEU A 165 -10.02 5.87 8.01
CA LEU A 165 -10.52 6.76 6.95
C LEU A 165 -10.47 8.27 7.33
N GLY A 166 -10.56 8.62 8.61
CA GLY A 166 -10.44 10.00 9.09
C GLY A 166 -9.01 10.41 9.48
N GLY A 167 -8.07 9.47 9.58
CA GLY A 167 -6.71 9.69 10.07
C GLY A 167 -5.72 10.21 9.02
N HIS A 168 -6.17 10.54 7.81
CA HIS A 168 -5.29 11.07 6.76
C HIS A 168 -4.92 12.53 7.04
N THR A 169 -3.62 12.82 7.21
CA THR A 169 -3.08 14.17 7.38
C THR A 169 -2.99 14.97 6.07
N CYS A 170 -3.20 14.30 4.92
CA CYS A 170 -3.08 14.93 3.60
C CYS A 170 -4.31 15.76 3.19
N LYS A 171 -4.08 16.79 2.36
CA LYS A 171 -5.10 17.72 1.83
C LYS A 171 -6.25 17.06 1.05
N SER A 172 -6.15 15.77 0.76
CA SER A 172 -7.14 15.02 -0.01
C SER A 172 -7.47 13.67 0.62
N GLY A 173 -7.45 13.59 1.96
CA GLY A 173 -7.63 12.36 2.74
C GLY A 173 -8.79 11.47 2.29
N TYR A 174 -9.96 12.03 1.99
CA TYR A 174 -11.10 11.25 1.48
C TYR A 174 -10.78 10.51 0.16
N LYS A 175 -10.12 11.18 -0.80
CA LYS A 175 -9.70 10.55 -2.07
C LYS A 175 -8.51 9.61 -1.87
N HIS A 176 -7.64 9.91 -0.90
CA HIS A 176 -6.53 9.02 -0.56
C HIS A 176 -7.06 7.68 -0.01
N ALA A 177 -8.12 7.72 0.81
CA ALA A 177 -8.78 6.53 1.31
C ALA A 177 -9.37 5.61 0.21
N GLU A 178 -9.65 6.12 -1.00
CA GLU A 178 -10.06 5.30 -2.15
C GLU A 178 -8.93 4.36 -2.65
N PHE A 179 -7.67 4.77 -2.49
CA PHE A 179 -6.51 3.90 -2.70
C PHE A 179 -6.29 2.90 -1.55
N GLY A 180 -7.03 3.06 -0.44
CA GLY A 180 -6.91 2.32 0.80
C GLY A 180 -6.01 3.01 1.82
N THR A 181 -6.25 2.72 3.10
CA THR A 181 -5.38 3.15 4.21
C THR A 181 -4.10 2.33 4.27
N ALA A 182 -3.00 2.93 4.72
CA ALA A 182 -1.80 2.22 5.11
C ALA A 182 -1.23 2.86 6.39
N ILE A 183 -0.85 2.03 7.36
CA ILE A 183 -0.29 2.49 8.63
C ILE A 183 1.21 2.77 8.54
N THR A 184 1.94 1.99 7.74
CA THR A 184 3.39 2.15 7.56
C THR A 184 3.77 1.99 6.09
N TRP A 185 5.03 2.28 5.77
CA TRP A 185 5.59 2.07 4.44
C TRP A 185 5.47 0.59 4.03
N ASP A 186 5.94 -0.33 4.87
CA ASP A 186 5.88 -1.78 4.60
C ASP A 186 4.45 -2.32 4.50
N ASP A 187 3.50 -1.76 5.26
CA ASP A 187 2.08 -2.13 5.17
C ASP A 187 1.45 -1.68 3.84
N ALA A 188 1.83 -0.51 3.34
CA ALA A 188 1.45 -0.05 2.01
C ALA A 188 2.03 -0.96 0.92
N LEU A 189 3.33 -1.28 0.98
CA LEU A 189 3.97 -2.16 0.01
C LEU A 189 3.36 -3.56 0.02
N ARG A 190 3.04 -4.12 1.20
CA ARG A 190 2.33 -5.40 1.34
C ARG A 190 0.94 -5.35 0.71
N SER A 191 0.19 -4.28 0.95
CA SER A 191 -1.16 -4.10 0.39
C SER A 191 -1.14 -3.95 -1.14
N SER A 192 -0.15 -3.23 -1.68
CA SER A 192 0.08 -3.15 -3.13
C SER A 192 0.58 -4.47 -3.72
N SER A 193 1.38 -5.25 -2.98
CA SER A 193 1.83 -6.58 -3.44
C SER A 193 0.64 -7.53 -3.63
N ARG A 194 -0.24 -7.63 -2.62
CA ARG A 194 -1.50 -8.40 -2.72
C ARG A 194 -2.42 -7.96 -3.86
N TYR A 195 -2.41 -6.67 -4.20
CA TYR A 195 -3.17 -6.16 -5.34
C TYR A 195 -2.59 -6.62 -6.69
N PHE A 196 -1.26 -6.81 -6.77
CA PHE A 196 -0.54 -7.27 -7.97
C PHE A 196 -0.39 -8.80 -8.06
N GLU A 197 -0.51 -9.55 -6.97
CA GLU A 197 -0.56 -11.02 -6.91
C GLU A 197 -1.68 -11.66 -7.75
N HIS A 198 -2.63 -10.86 -8.26
CA HIS A 198 -3.71 -11.32 -9.15
C HIS A 198 -3.72 -10.61 -10.51
N LYS A 199 -2.63 -9.94 -10.90
CA LYS A 199 -2.50 -9.21 -12.17
C LYS A 199 -1.65 -9.99 -13.17
N THR A 200 -2.07 -9.97 -14.43
CA THR A 200 -1.28 -10.49 -15.56
C THR A 200 -0.19 -9.47 -15.92
N TYR A 201 1.07 -9.90 -15.94
CA TYR A 201 2.18 -9.05 -16.33
C TYR A 201 2.14 -8.73 -17.84
N ASN A 202 2.30 -7.46 -18.18
CA ASN A 202 2.46 -6.98 -19.54
C ASN A 202 3.48 -5.83 -19.56
N LEU A 203 4.56 -6.00 -20.33
CA LEU A 203 5.69 -5.08 -20.42
C LEU A 203 5.29 -3.60 -20.64
N PHE A 204 4.22 -3.33 -21.40
CA PHE A 204 3.82 -1.97 -21.77
C PHE A 204 2.69 -1.38 -20.91
N THR A 205 1.90 -2.22 -20.23
CA THR A 205 0.61 -1.81 -19.65
C THR A 205 0.49 -2.15 -18.16
N CYS A 206 0.96 -3.32 -17.75
CA CYS A 206 0.90 -3.76 -16.36
C CYS A 206 2.22 -4.39 -15.96
N ASN A 207 3.17 -3.54 -15.55
CA ASN A 207 4.57 -3.88 -15.35
C ASN A 207 5.06 -3.41 -13.97
N CYS A 208 6.37 -3.55 -13.74
CA CYS A 208 7.06 -3.10 -12.54
C CYS A 208 6.89 -1.60 -12.23
N HIS A 209 6.84 -0.73 -13.24
CA HIS A 209 6.58 0.70 -13.04
C HIS A 209 5.13 0.96 -12.63
N SER A 210 4.16 0.16 -13.11
CA SER A 210 2.77 0.18 -12.64
C SER A 210 2.66 -0.21 -11.17
N PHE A 211 3.40 -1.26 -10.76
CA PHE A 211 3.48 -1.71 -9.36
C PHE A 211 4.06 -0.63 -8.43
N VAL A 212 5.21 -0.06 -8.80
CA VAL A 212 5.84 1.03 -8.03
C VAL A 212 4.92 2.26 -7.98
N ALA A 213 4.26 2.63 -9.08
CA ALA A 213 3.31 3.73 -9.11
C ALA A 213 2.12 3.50 -8.15
N ASN A 214 1.58 2.27 -8.09
CA ASN A 214 0.52 1.91 -7.14
C ASN A 214 0.99 2.07 -5.69
N CYS A 215 2.21 1.63 -5.37
CA CYS A 215 2.81 1.79 -4.04
C CYS A 215 2.93 3.28 -3.65
N LEU A 216 3.46 4.11 -4.55
CA LEU A 216 3.64 5.56 -4.31
C LEU A 216 2.30 6.29 -4.16
N ASN A 217 1.26 5.90 -4.92
CA ASN A 217 -0.09 6.45 -4.77
C ASN A 217 -0.72 6.05 -3.43
N ARG A 218 -0.55 4.79 -3.00
CA ARG A 218 -1.08 4.28 -1.73
C ARG A 218 -0.51 5.02 -0.50
N ILE A 219 0.74 5.49 -0.56
CA ILE A 219 1.36 6.30 0.51
C ILE A 219 1.28 7.82 0.25
N PHE A 220 0.57 8.27 -0.79
CA PHE A 220 0.46 9.68 -1.20
C PHE A 220 1.83 10.38 -1.40
N TYR A 221 2.83 9.64 -1.89
CA TYR A 221 4.22 10.10 -1.90
C TYR A 221 4.39 11.44 -2.63
N GLY A 222 5.08 12.39 -1.98
CA GLY A 222 5.34 13.72 -2.55
C GLY A 222 4.08 14.56 -2.73
N GLY A 223 3.00 14.25 -2.02
CA GLY A 223 1.74 14.99 -2.09
C GLY A 223 0.84 14.63 -3.28
N SER A 224 0.97 13.43 -3.85
CA SER A 224 0.30 13.04 -5.10
C SER A 224 -0.28 11.63 -5.09
N MET A 225 -1.42 11.46 -5.78
CA MET A 225 -2.04 10.17 -6.16
C MET A 225 -1.99 9.92 -7.68
N SER A 226 -1.17 10.67 -8.41
CA SER A 226 -1.04 10.58 -9.87
C SER A 226 0.29 9.98 -10.35
N TRP A 227 0.95 9.19 -9.49
CA TRP A 227 2.05 8.32 -9.91
C TRP A 227 1.56 7.32 -10.96
N ASN A 228 2.37 7.13 -11.98
CA ASN A 228 2.14 6.30 -13.15
C ASN A 228 3.49 5.82 -13.69
N MET A 229 3.49 4.99 -14.72
CA MET A 229 4.73 4.37 -15.20
C MET A 229 5.79 5.39 -15.67
N ILE A 230 5.35 6.52 -16.22
CA ILE A 230 6.23 7.52 -16.84
C ILE A 230 6.91 8.40 -15.79
N ASN A 231 6.18 8.86 -14.76
CA ASN A 231 6.81 9.65 -13.71
C ASN A 231 7.65 8.80 -12.74
N VAL A 232 7.37 7.50 -12.58
CA VAL A 232 8.29 6.55 -11.93
C VAL A 232 9.58 6.40 -12.74
N ALA A 233 9.48 6.10 -14.05
CA ALA A 233 10.65 6.00 -14.92
C ALA A 233 11.49 7.30 -14.93
N GLY A 234 10.85 8.45 -15.06
CA GLY A 234 11.50 9.76 -15.00
C GLY A 234 12.16 10.05 -13.65
N LEU A 235 11.51 9.72 -12.54
CA LEU A 235 12.06 9.90 -11.19
C LEU A 235 13.35 9.10 -11.01
N VAL A 236 13.33 7.82 -11.38
CA VAL A 236 14.47 6.90 -11.28
C VAL A 236 15.61 7.32 -12.21
N LEU A 237 15.31 7.66 -13.47
CA LEU A 237 16.33 8.01 -14.46
C LEU A 237 16.98 9.38 -14.22
N LEU A 238 16.25 10.34 -13.65
CA LEU A 238 16.75 11.71 -13.42
C LEU A 238 17.32 11.93 -12.02
N LYS A 239 16.77 11.28 -10.98
CA LYS A 239 17.23 11.44 -9.58
C LYS A 239 17.99 10.25 -9.01
N GLY A 240 17.91 9.06 -9.62
CA GLY A 240 18.63 7.88 -9.13
C GLY A 240 20.15 8.01 -9.24
N GLN A 241 20.87 7.70 -8.18
CA GLN A 241 22.33 7.61 -8.19
C GLN A 241 22.78 6.22 -8.66
N TRP A 242 23.98 6.12 -9.23
CA TRP A 242 24.57 4.83 -9.62
C TRP A 242 25.18 4.13 -8.41
N VAL A 243 25.09 2.80 -8.37
CA VAL A 243 25.73 1.99 -7.31
C VAL A 243 27.25 2.13 -7.35
N ASP A 244 27.85 1.97 -8.52
CA ASP A 244 29.28 2.14 -8.77
C ASP A 244 29.58 2.36 -10.26
N ALA A 245 30.85 2.60 -10.60
CA ALA A 245 31.28 2.74 -11.99
C ALA A 245 31.11 1.45 -12.81
N MET A 246 31.17 0.27 -12.19
CA MET A 246 30.96 -1.01 -12.87
C MET A 246 29.50 -1.16 -13.32
N SER A 247 28.56 -0.62 -12.55
CA SER A 247 27.13 -0.58 -12.85
C SER A 247 26.81 0.31 -14.04
N VAL A 248 27.52 1.45 -14.17
CA VAL A 248 27.48 2.30 -15.37
C VAL A 248 27.97 1.51 -16.59
N VAL A 249 29.15 0.90 -16.50
CA VAL A 249 29.75 0.11 -17.61
C VAL A 249 28.81 -1.04 -18.00
N ARG A 250 28.31 -1.82 -17.03
CA ARG A 250 27.39 -2.94 -17.27
C ARG A 250 26.10 -2.51 -17.99
N SER A 251 25.61 -1.30 -17.71
CA SER A 251 24.37 -0.78 -18.28
C SER A 251 24.52 -0.27 -19.71
N PHE A 252 25.64 0.39 -20.02
CA PHE A 252 25.84 1.00 -21.35
C PHE A 252 26.70 0.17 -22.31
N LEU A 253 27.58 -0.71 -21.82
CA LEU A 253 28.48 -1.49 -22.68
C LEU A 253 27.73 -2.33 -23.74
N PRO A 254 26.64 -3.08 -23.42
CA PRO A 254 25.92 -3.83 -24.44
C PRO A 254 25.32 -2.95 -25.55
N PHE A 255 24.76 -1.79 -25.17
CA PHE A 255 24.26 -0.79 -26.12
C PHE A 255 25.40 -0.24 -27.00
N LEU A 256 26.55 0.11 -26.42
CA LEU A 256 27.70 0.60 -27.18
C LEU A 256 28.28 -0.46 -28.15
N LEU A 257 28.27 -1.74 -27.76
CA LEU A 257 28.68 -2.84 -28.64
C LEU A 257 27.70 -3.02 -29.82
N VAL A 258 26.38 -3.04 -29.56
CA VAL A 258 25.36 -3.09 -30.62
C VAL A 258 25.43 -1.86 -31.53
N LEU A 259 25.64 -0.67 -30.96
CA LEU A 259 25.79 0.60 -31.69
C LEU A 259 27.00 0.56 -32.62
N SER A 260 28.17 0.18 -32.09
CA SER A 260 29.42 0.11 -32.86
C SER A 260 29.38 -0.94 -33.96
N LEU A 261 28.83 -2.14 -33.69
CA LEU A 261 28.66 -3.19 -34.70
C LEU A 261 27.65 -2.77 -35.79
N GLY A 262 26.52 -2.18 -35.41
CA GLY A 262 25.51 -1.71 -36.36
C GLY A 262 26.04 -0.61 -37.28
N VAL A 263 26.77 0.37 -36.73
CA VAL A 263 27.46 1.40 -37.51
C VAL A 263 28.55 0.80 -38.40
N PHE A 264 29.31 -0.19 -37.93
CA PHE A 264 30.34 -0.85 -38.73
C PHE A 264 29.77 -1.65 -39.91
N MET A 265 28.66 -2.38 -39.70
CA MET A 265 28.07 -3.24 -40.73
C MET A 265 27.14 -2.50 -41.71
N VAL A 266 26.45 -1.45 -41.27
CA VAL A 266 25.35 -0.79 -42.02
C VAL A 266 25.60 0.72 -42.21
N GLY A 267 26.45 1.34 -41.41
CA GLY A 267 26.73 2.78 -41.47
C GLY A 267 25.63 3.65 -40.84
N TRP A 268 25.58 4.91 -41.24
CA TRP A 268 24.62 5.91 -40.73
C TRP A 268 23.13 5.48 -40.76
N PRO A 269 22.61 4.74 -41.76
CA PRO A 269 21.23 4.28 -41.75
C PRO A 269 20.82 3.48 -40.51
N PHE A 270 21.75 2.76 -39.88
CA PHE A 270 21.49 2.05 -38.61
C PHE A 270 21.15 3.02 -37.47
N LEU A 271 21.83 4.16 -37.38
CA LEU A 271 21.55 5.18 -36.37
C LEU A 271 20.17 5.80 -36.56
N VAL A 272 19.78 6.05 -37.81
CA VAL A 272 18.44 6.56 -38.16
C VAL A 272 17.37 5.53 -37.79
N ALA A 273 17.59 4.24 -38.09
CA ALA A 273 16.66 3.17 -37.75
C ALA A 273 16.53 2.99 -36.22
N LEU A 274 17.65 2.97 -35.49
CA LEU A 274 17.67 2.82 -34.03
C LEU A 274 17.00 4.00 -33.32
N LEU A 275 17.26 5.24 -33.77
CA LEU A 275 16.62 6.44 -33.25
C LEU A 275 15.11 6.42 -33.56
N SER A 276 14.71 6.08 -34.78
CA SER A 276 13.30 5.99 -35.19
C SER A 276 12.55 4.95 -34.34
N PHE A 277 13.13 3.76 -34.16
CA PHE A 277 12.57 2.71 -33.31
C PHE A 277 12.43 3.16 -31.85
N SER A 278 13.47 3.78 -31.29
CA SER A 278 13.45 4.29 -29.91
C SER A 278 12.41 5.40 -29.70
N LEU A 279 12.27 6.32 -30.67
CA LEU A 279 11.25 7.37 -30.65
C LEU A 279 9.84 6.80 -30.80
N LEU A 280 9.63 5.81 -31.67
CA LEU A 280 8.34 5.13 -31.82
C LEU A 280 7.92 4.41 -30.53
N LEU A 281 8.84 3.69 -29.87
CA LEU A 281 8.58 3.07 -28.56
C LEU A 281 8.25 4.11 -27.49
N LEU A 282 9.01 5.21 -27.42
CA LEU A 282 8.75 6.29 -26.46
C LEU A 282 7.40 6.96 -26.70
N VAL A 283 7.09 7.35 -27.94
CA VAL A 283 5.82 7.98 -28.31
C VAL A 283 4.65 7.02 -28.05
N TRP A 284 4.77 5.74 -28.40
CA TRP A 284 3.76 4.73 -28.08
C TRP A 284 3.51 4.63 -26.56
N PHE A 285 4.57 4.57 -25.76
CA PHE A 285 4.47 4.45 -24.31
C PHE A 285 3.83 5.69 -23.65
N LEU A 286 4.20 6.89 -24.12
CA LEU A 286 3.60 8.16 -23.70
C LEU A 286 2.11 8.24 -24.10
N LEU A 287 1.79 7.96 -25.37
CA LEU A 287 0.44 8.03 -25.91
C LEU A 287 -0.48 7.02 -25.24
N GLY A 288 0.00 5.79 -25.02
CA GLY A 288 -0.70 4.77 -24.23
C GLY A 288 -1.13 5.32 -22.87
N ASN A 289 -0.15 5.61 -22.01
CA ASN A 289 -0.39 6.00 -20.62
C ASN A 289 -1.24 7.28 -20.46
N TYR A 290 -1.11 8.26 -21.36
CA TYR A 290 -1.84 9.53 -21.24
C TYR A 290 -3.17 9.57 -21.99
N CYS A 291 -3.29 8.97 -23.17
CA CYS A 291 -4.49 9.04 -24.01
C CYS A 291 -5.40 7.82 -23.87
N PHE A 292 -4.88 6.65 -23.47
CA PHE A 292 -5.63 5.39 -23.37
C PHE A 292 -5.72 4.86 -21.94
N LYS A 293 -5.84 5.74 -20.94
CA LYS A 293 -5.90 5.39 -19.50
C LYS A 293 -6.83 4.21 -19.20
N THR A 294 -8.03 4.20 -19.76
CA THR A 294 -9.07 3.17 -19.53
C THR A 294 -8.75 1.79 -20.13
N LEU A 295 -7.66 1.65 -20.90
CA LEU A 295 -7.21 0.37 -21.47
C LEU A 295 -5.93 -0.16 -20.79
N LEU A 296 -5.34 0.61 -19.86
CA LEU A 296 -4.01 0.34 -19.28
C LEU A 296 -4.01 0.35 -17.74
N GLU A 297 -5.17 0.31 -17.11
CA GLU A 297 -5.24 0.01 -15.68
C GLU A 297 -4.78 -1.44 -15.44
N CYS A 298 -3.72 -1.60 -14.64
CA CYS A 298 -3.66 -2.72 -13.71
C CYS A 298 -4.82 -2.53 -12.74
#